data_AF-A0A6F8YDE7-F1
#
_entry.id   AF-A0A6F8YDE7-F1
#
_cell.length_a   1.000
_cell.length_b   1.000
_cell.length_c   1.000
_cell.angle_alpha   90.00
_cell.angle_beta   90.00
_cell.angle_gamma   90.00
#
_symmetry.space_group_name_H-M   'P 1'
#
loop_
_entity.id
_entity.type
_entity.pdbx_description
1 polymer ?
#
loop_
_entity_poly.entity_id
_entity_poly.type
_entity_poly.pdbx_seq_one_letter_code
_entity_poly.pdbx_strand_id
1 'polypeptide(L)'
;MGERAAGHPGRRPDPADLAVVNEIAAGRGPVPRIDPVTGTATWRRPVTAGQLTVAFARDVVGTFTEPAISRIRMCAAGNCYLIYLDTSRPGNRRWCSMQRCGNRSKVRGHRDRGDKS
;
A
#
# COMPACT_ATOMS: atom_id res chain seq x y z
N MET A 1 13.36 15.47 19.31
CA MET A 1 13.75 15.12 17.93
C MET A 1 12.72 14.16 17.36
N GLY A 2 11.73 14.71 16.66
CA GLY A 2 10.54 13.99 16.19
C GLY A 2 10.22 14.37 14.76
N GLU A 3 11.18 14.22 13.86
CA GLU A 3 11.04 14.43 12.41
C GLU A 3 11.77 13.25 11.77
N ARG A 4 11.21 12.44 10.87
CA ARG A 4 10.29 12.75 9.76
C ARG A 4 9.36 11.54 9.55
N ALA A 5 8.06 11.73 9.71
CA ALA A 5 7.11 10.96 8.91
C ALA A 5 7.03 11.66 7.55
N ALA A 6 8.15 11.66 6.80
CA ALA A 6 8.13 12.11 5.43
C ALA A 6 7.39 11.03 4.65
N GLY A 7 6.06 11.17 4.52
CA GLY A 7 5.41 10.69 3.31
C GLY A 7 6.23 11.24 2.14
N HIS A 8 6.53 10.41 1.14
CA HIS A 8 7.26 10.88 -0.03
C HIS A 8 6.46 12.07 -0.59
N PRO A 9 6.97 13.32 -0.51
CA PRO A 9 6.17 14.49 -0.80
C PRO A 9 5.87 14.46 -2.29
N GLY A 10 4.61 14.18 -2.65
CA GLY A 10 3.96 14.60 -3.90
C GLY A 10 4.73 14.34 -5.21
N ARG A 11 5.76 13.49 -5.22
CA ARG A 11 6.49 13.20 -6.46
C ARG A 11 5.54 12.42 -7.32
N ARG A 12 5.06 13.09 -8.37
CA ARG A 12 4.28 12.43 -9.40
C ARG A 12 5.09 11.24 -9.92
N PRO A 13 4.46 10.07 -10.09
CA PRO A 13 5.12 8.94 -10.73
C PRO A 13 5.71 9.35 -12.08
N ASP A 14 6.81 8.73 -12.48
CA ASP A 14 7.42 9.00 -13.77
C ASP A 14 6.41 8.64 -14.89
N PRO A 15 6.19 9.50 -15.89
CA PRO A 15 5.34 9.17 -17.02
C PRO A 15 5.70 7.85 -17.72
N ALA A 16 6.97 7.46 -17.74
CA ALA A 16 7.40 6.18 -18.30
C ALA A 16 6.87 5.00 -17.46
N ASP A 17 6.93 5.09 -16.13
CA ASP A 17 6.37 4.08 -15.23
C ASP A 17 4.85 3.98 -15.39
N LEU A 18 4.17 5.13 -15.53
CA LEU A 18 2.73 5.18 -15.76
C LEU A 18 2.34 4.53 -17.09
N ALA A 19 3.13 4.72 -18.15
CA ALA A 19 2.90 4.10 -19.45
C ALA A 19 2.93 2.57 -19.34
N VAL A 20 3.92 2.01 -18.63
CA VAL A 20 4.02 0.56 -18.39
C VAL A 20 2.81 0.04 -17.63
N VAL A 21 2.39 0.72 -16.56
CA VAL A 21 1.19 0.30 -15.79
C VAL A 21 -0.05 0.33 -16.66
N ASN A 22 -0.24 1.40 -17.44
CA ASN A 22 -1.40 1.55 -18.32
C ASN A 22 -1.44 0.50 -19.43
N GLU A 23 -0.29 0.19 -20.03
CA GLU A 23 -0.16 -0.86 -21.05
C GLU A 23 -0.55 -2.22 -20.47
N ILE A 24 -0.02 -2.57 -19.29
CA ILE A 24 -0.36 -3.82 -18.60
C ILE A 24 -1.87 -3.85 -18.26
N ALA A 25 -2.43 -2.75 -17.75
CA ALA A 25 -3.83 -2.68 -17.34
C ALA A 25 -4.81 -2.89 -18.52
N ALA A 26 -4.38 -2.56 -19.75
CA ALA A 26 -5.14 -2.77 -20.98
C ALA A 26 -5.26 -4.25 -21.40
N GLY A 27 -4.48 -5.15 -20.79
CA GLY A 27 -4.51 -6.58 -21.07
C GLY A 27 -5.81 -7.30 -20.67
N ARG A 28 -5.87 -8.61 -20.93
CA ARG A 28 -6.99 -9.47 -20.48
C ARG A 28 -6.75 -9.93 -19.05
N GLY A 29 -7.50 -9.35 -18.11
CA GLY A 29 -7.48 -9.75 -16.71
C GLY A 29 -8.19 -11.08 -16.41
N PRO A 30 -8.27 -11.46 -15.13
CA PRO A 30 -9.06 -12.59 -14.69
C PRO A 30 -10.54 -12.31 -14.99
N VAL A 31 -11.32 -13.35 -15.31
CA VAL A 31 -12.74 -13.18 -15.66
C VAL A 31 -13.60 -13.41 -14.42
N PRO A 32 -14.36 -12.40 -13.93
CA PRO A 32 -15.26 -12.57 -12.80
C PRO A 32 -16.33 -13.61 -13.10
N ARG A 33 -16.74 -14.34 -12.07
CA ARG A 33 -17.82 -15.33 -12.08
C ARG A 33 -18.59 -15.24 -10.77
N ILE A 34 -19.83 -15.69 -10.77
CA ILE A 34 -20.56 -15.99 -9.54
C ILE A 34 -20.44 -17.50 -9.34
N ASP A 35 -20.03 -17.92 -8.15
CA ASP A 35 -20.08 -19.33 -7.76
C ASP A 35 -21.55 -19.76 -7.65
N PRO A 36 -22.00 -20.77 -8.41
CA PRO A 36 -23.41 -21.15 -8.44
C PRO A 36 -23.89 -21.82 -7.14
N VAL A 37 -22.99 -22.31 -6.30
CA VAL A 37 -23.32 -22.97 -5.03
C VAL A 37 -23.40 -21.95 -3.91
N THR A 38 -22.42 -21.06 -3.80
CA THR A 38 -22.34 -20.09 -2.69
C THR A 38 -22.96 -18.73 -3.02
N GLY A 39 -23.19 -18.43 -4.30
CA GLY A 39 -23.61 -17.11 -4.77
C GLY A 39 -22.54 -16.02 -4.63
N THR A 40 -21.30 -16.38 -4.29
CA THR A 40 -20.22 -15.40 -4.05
C THR A 40 -19.42 -15.11 -5.31
N ALA A 41 -18.82 -13.92 -5.38
CA ALA A 41 -17.90 -13.58 -6.46
C ALA A 41 -16.66 -14.49 -6.44
N THR A 42 -16.29 -15.01 -7.60
CA THR A 42 -15.10 -15.84 -7.83
C THR A 42 -14.49 -15.51 -9.20
N TRP A 43 -13.44 -16.22 -9.58
CA TRP A 43 -12.73 -16.04 -10.84
C TRP A 43 -12.76 -17.33 -11.68
N ARG A 44 -12.91 -17.20 -13.00
CA ARG A 44 -12.75 -18.34 -13.90
C ARG A 44 -11.33 -18.92 -13.74
N ARG A 45 -11.23 -20.22 -13.46
CA ARG A 45 -9.98 -20.96 -13.30
C ARG A 45 -9.58 -21.68 -14.61
N PRO A 46 -8.28 -21.94 -14.83
CA PRO A 46 -7.15 -21.43 -14.06
C PRO A 46 -6.95 -19.92 -14.29
N VAL A 47 -6.40 -19.21 -13.29
CA VAL A 47 -5.95 -17.82 -13.44
C VAL A 47 -4.45 -17.85 -13.71
N THR A 48 -4.02 -17.22 -14.80
CA THR A 48 -2.60 -17.16 -15.17
C THR A 48 -1.87 -16.02 -14.47
N ALA A 49 -0.53 -16.09 -14.42
CA ALA A 49 0.29 -15.00 -13.90
C ALA A 49 0.03 -13.69 -14.66
N GLY A 50 -0.04 -13.73 -15.99
CA GLY A 50 -0.36 -12.55 -16.81
C GLY A 50 -1.72 -11.93 -16.46
N GLN A 51 -2.75 -12.74 -16.21
CA GLN A 51 -4.04 -12.23 -15.75
C GLN A 51 -3.95 -11.56 -14.37
N LEU A 52 -3.21 -12.14 -13.42
CA LEU A 52 -2.97 -11.51 -12.13
C LEU A 52 -2.22 -10.18 -12.26
N THR A 53 -1.22 -10.11 -13.15
CA THR A 53 -0.48 -8.88 -13.43
C THR A 53 -1.39 -7.78 -13.97
N VAL A 54 -2.32 -8.12 -14.86
CA VAL A 54 -3.34 -7.17 -15.36
C VAL A 54 -4.26 -6.70 -14.23
N ALA A 55 -4.76 -7.60 -13.38
CA ALA A 55 -5.61 -7.22 -12.24
C ALA A 55 -4.87 -6.29 -11.28
N PHE A 56 -3.63 -6.63 -10.94
CA PHE A 56 -2.78 -5.79 -10.10
C PHE A 56 -2.53 -4.40 -10.71
N ALA A 57 -2.24 -4.32 -12.01
CA ALA A 57 -2.06 -3.04 -12.69
C ALA A 57 -3.33 -2.17 -12.63
N ARG A 58 -4.52 -2.77 -12.72
CA ARG A 58 -5.79 -2.04 -12.55
C ARG A 58 -5.98 -1.53 -11.12
N ASP A 59 -5.62 -2.33 -10.12
CA ASP A 59 -5.63 -1.88 -8.72
C ASP A 59 -4.65 -0.72 -8.49
N VAL A 60 -3.48 -0.76 -9.13
CA VAL A 60 -2.50 0.34 -9.11
C VAL A 60 -3.11 1.59 -9.74
N VAL A 61 -3.76 1.51 -10.90
CA VAL A 61 -4.46 2.66 -11.52
C VAL A 61 -5.50 3.26 -10.56
N GLY A 62 -6.29 2.42 -9.88
CA GLY A 62 -7.27 2.88 -8.89
C GLY A 62 -6.65 3.49 -7.63
N THR A 63 -5.45 3.05 -7.23
CA THR A 63 -4.81 3.46 -5.96
C THR A 63 -3.82 4.62 -6.12
N PHE A 64 -3.14 4.71 -7.26
CA PHE A 64 -2.14 5.74 -7.58
C PHE A 64 -2.74 6.98 -8.27
N THR A 65 -4.03 7.21 -8.04
CA THR A 65 -4.77 8.40 -8.47
C THR A 65 -5.20 9.21 -7.24
N GLU A 66 -5.47 10.51 -7.43
CA GLU A 66 -5.99 11.34 -6.34
C GLU A 66 -7.45 10.97 -5.99
N PRO A 67 -7.85 10.99 -4.71
CA PRO A 67 -7.06 11.39 -3.54
C PRO A 67 -6.24 10.25 -2.90
N ALA A 68 -6.32 9.03 -3.43
CA ALA A 68 -5.75 7.83 -2.81
C ALA A 68 -4.21 7.86 -2.74
N ILE A 69 -3.56 8.39 -3.78
CA ILE A 69 -2.09 8.50 -3.83
C ILE A 69 -1.54 9.37 -2.69
N SER A 70 -2.25 10.42 -2.26
CA SER A 70 -1.88 11.25 -1.11
C SER A 70 -1.85 10.49 0.23
N ARG A 71 -2.53 9.34 0.28
CA ARG A 71 -2.58 8.46 1.45
C ARG A 71 -1.53 7.35 1.41
N ILE A 72 -0.72 7.25 0.35
CA ILE A 72 0.41 6.33 0.30
C ILE A 72 1.57 6.93 1.09
N ARG A 73 2.05 6.21 2.11
CA ARG A 73 3.08 6.67 3.04
C ARG A 73 4.16 5.62 3.22
N MET A 74 5.37 6.06 3.57
CA MET A 74 6.44 5.19 4.04
C MET A 74 6.41 5.08 5.56
N CYS A 75 6.75 3.90 6.10
CA CYS A 75 6.80 3.68 7.55
C CYS A 75 7.83 4.58 8.22
N ALA A 76 7.43 5.34 9.24
CA ALA A 76 8.33 6.24 9.98
C ALA A 76 9.23 5.53 11.01
N ALA A 77 9.37 4.20 10.95
CA ALA A 77 10.26 3.46 11.85
C ALA A 77 11.65 3.38 11.20
N GLY A 78 12.71 3.68 11.95
CA GLY A 78 14.07 3.86 11.40
C GLY A 78 14.72 2.64 10.72
N ASN A 79 14.07 1.47 10.75
CA ASN A 79 14.52 0.26 10.07
C ASN A 79 13.36 -0.47 9.36
N CYS A 80 12.36 0.27 8.89
CA CYS A 80 11.22 -0.26 8.14
C CYS A 80 11.01 0.55 6.87
N TYR A 81 11.18 -0.08 5.71
CA TYR A 81 11.05 0.55 4.40
C TYR A 81 9.71 0.26 3.71
N LEU A 82 8.74 -0.28 4.45
CA LEU A 82 7.43 -0.60 3.89
C LEU A 82 6.67 0.67 3.50
N ILE A 83 6.07 0.62 2.31
CA ILE A 83 5.06 1.55 1.83
C ILE A 83 3.69 0.99 2.21
N TYR A 84 2.77 1.86 2.61
CA TYR A 84 1.40 1.49 2.98
C TYR A 84 0.39 2.55 2.54
N LEU A 85 -0.83 2.10 2.27
CA LEU A 85 -2.00 2.97 2.13
C LEU A 85 -2.58 3.32 3.52
N ASP A 86 -2.73 4.61 3.81
CA ASP A 86 -3.31 5.10 5.06
C ASP A 86 -4.84 5.11 4.99
N THR A 87 -5.41 3.97 5.34
CA THR A 87 -6.85 3.78 5.49
C THR A 87 -7.41 4.28 6.82
N SER A 88 -6.61 4.94 7.66
CA SER A 88 -7.13 5.53 8.90
C SER A 88 -8.08 6.69 8.60
N ARG A 89 -9.10 6.83 9.45
CA ARG A 89 -10.10 7.91 9.34
C ARG A 89 -9.45 9.31 9.26
N PRO A 90 -8.52 9.70 10.16
CA PRO A 90 -7.82 10.98 10.04
C PRO A 90 -6.72 11.01 8.97
N GLY A 91 -6.31 9.87 8.40
CA GLY A 91 -5.27 9.81 7.38
C GLY A 91 -3.89 10.28 7.84
N ASN A 92 -3.58 10.13 9.14
CA ASN A 92 -2.34 10.60 9.77
C ASN A 92 -1.50 9.48 10.40
N ARG A 93 -1.69 8.23 9.97
CA ARG A 93 -0.94 7.09 10.48
C ARG A 93 0.53 7.24 10.13
N ARG A 94 1.41 6.99 11.10
CA ARG A 94 2.88 7.12 10.96
C ARG A 94 3.61 5.80 10.69
N TRP A 95 2.97 4.67 10.94
CA TRP A 95 3.60 3.34 10.86
C TRP A 95 2.82 2.40 9.97
N CYS A 96 3.50 1.43 9.35
CA CYS A 96 2.84 0.42 8.50
C CYS A 96 1.84 -0.45 9.28
N SER A 97 2.11 -0.71 10.57
CA SER A 97 1.15 -1.30 11.49
C SER A 97 1.51 -0.96 12.95
N MET A 98 0.50 -0.92 13.81
CA MET A 98 0.71 -0.70 15.24
C MET A 98 1.47 -1.88 15.88
N GLN A 99 1.06 -3.12 15.56
CA GLN A 99 1.67 -4.33 16.13
C GLN A 99 3.16 -4.46 15.82
N ARG A 100 3.59 -4.15 14.58
CA ARG A 100 4.99 -4.32 14.17
C ARG A 100 5.83 -3.08 14.48
N CYS A 101 5.43 -1.91 13.99
CA CYS A 101 6.29 -0.73 13.99
C CYS A 101 5.90 0.29 15.07
N GLY A 102 4.61 0.42 15.37
CA GLY A 102 4.13 1.29 16.47
C GLY A 102 4.66 0.84 17.83
N ASN A 103 4.48 -0.44 18.19
CA ASN A 103 4.92 -0.99 19.46
C ASN A 103 6.44 -0.94 19.62
N ARG A 104 7.20 -1.30 18.57
CA ARG A 104 8.67 -1.19 18.58
C ARG A 104 9.16 0.24 18.81
N SER A 105 8.50 1.22 18.19
CA SER A 105 8.83 2.63 18.38
C SER A 105 8.54 3.10 19.79
N LYS A 106 7.42 2.67 20.39
CA LYS A 106 7.09 2.94 21.81
C LYS A 106 8.14 2.35 22.76
N VAL A 107 8.48 1.08 22.59
CA VAL A 107 9.47 0.38 23.45
C VAL A 107 10.83 1.06 23.41
N ARG A 108 11.33 1.42 22.22
CA ARG A 108 12.57 2.20 22.09
C ARG A 108 12.49 3.52 22.87
N GLY A 109 11.42 4.28 22.67
CA GLY A 109 11.23 5.54 23.39
C GLY A 109 11.11 5.39 24.91
N HIS A 110 10.66 4.25 25.44
CA HIS A 110 10.70 3.98 26.88
C HIS A 110 12.13 3.72 27.37
N ARG A 111 12.93 2.93 26.63
CA ARG A 111 14.34 2.67 26.97
C ARG A 111 15.16 3.95 26.96
N ASP A 112 15.03 4.77 25.92
CA ASP A 112 15.78 6.03 25.77
C ASP A 112 15.48 7.06 26.87
N ARG A 113 14.34 6.92 27.57
CA ARG A 113 13.95 7.77 28.71
C ARG A 113 14.39 7.18 30.05
N GLY A 114 14.38 5.85 30.19
CA GLY A 114 14.83 5.17 31.41
C GLY A 114 16.35 5.18 31.57
N ASP A 115 17.09 5.25 30.47
CA ASP A 115 18.57 5.32 30.45
C ASP A 115 19.11 6.74 30.74
N LYS A 116 18.22 7.72 30.96
CA LYS A 116 18.55 9.11 31.32
C LYS A 116 18.16 9.48 32.75
N SER A 117 17.83 8.49 33.59
CA SER A 117 17.51 8.65 35.01
C SER A 117 18.57 8.02 35.89
#